data_AF-A0A1C6DAY3-F1
#
_entry.id   AF-A0A1C6DAY3-F1
#
_cell.length_a   1.000
_cell.length_b   1.000
_cell.length_c   1.000
_cell.angle_alpha   90.00
_cell.angle_beta   90.00
_cell.angle_gamma   90.00
#
_symmetry.space_group_name_H-M   'P 1'
#
loop_
_entity.id
_entity.type
_entity.pdbx_description
1 polymer ?
#
loop_
_entity_poly.entity_id
_entity_poly.type
_entity_poly.pdbx_seq_one_letter_code
_entity_poly.pdbx_strand_id
1 'polypeptide(L)'
;MVLLIYGVRLPPLCQKPHINLLGRVTDQVFSESEEWDIDTVSETIASEYERATNLSINKEKQNLPIEEKRTIDVKEIREWLNFIITIISVVLGVTNSSATTINNYNYTQQVNNYYIVGMGYDAKELNTTKYRIVNRESIVRLKHDCHSIVIEKLEEGKVVRIIDKYKKWRQIIWENEDGEECMGWIQNYRLTEFKVPRNK
;
A
#
# COMPACT_ATOMS: atom_id res chain seq x y z
N MET A 1 11.05 11.97 -29.95
CA MET A 1 10.54 13.17 -29.23
C MET A 1 11.08 13.06 -27.81
N VAL A 2 12.03 13.93 -27.49
CA VAL A 2 12.84 13.90 -26.26
C VAL A 2 12.18 14.84 -25.26
N LEU A 3 11.72 14.34 -24.12
CA LEU A 3 11.33 15.18 -22.98
C LEU A 3 12.52 15.22 -22.01
N LEU A 4 13.29 16.29 -22.13
CA LEU A 4 14.30 16.72 -21.16
C LEU A 4 13.58 17.34 -19.97
N ILE A 5 13.55 16.63 -18.84
CA ILE A 5 13.31 17.26 -17.55
C ILE A 5 14.35 16.67 -16.58
N TYR A 6 15.26 17.54 -16.11
CA TYR A 6 16.38 17.30 -15.20
C TYR A 6 17.51 16.39 -15.72
N GLY A 7 18.65 17.03 -16.01
CA GLY A 7 19.88 16.40 -16.49
C GLY A 7 20.57 15.46 -15.49
N VAL A 8 19.99 14.28 -15.28
CA VAL A 8 20.68 13.12 -14.72
C VAL A 8 20.51 11.97 -15.70
N ARG A 9 21.61 11.60 -16.36
CA ARG A 9 21.68 10.40 -17.20
C ARG A 9 21.70 9.19 -16.26
N LEU A 10 20.54 8.65 -15.91
CA LEU A 10 20.41 7.38 -15.19
C LEU A 10 21.14 6.29 -16.00
N PRO A 11 22.14 5.58 -15.42
CA PRO A 11 22.69 4.40 -16.07
C PRO A 11 21.60 3.29 -16.11
N PRO A 12 21.58 2.46 -17.16
CA PRO A 12 20.61 1.38 -17.27
C PRO A 12 20.88 0.36 -16.16
N LEU A 13 20.09 0.39 -15.08
CA LEU A 13 20.14 -0.58 -13.99
C LEU A 13 19.45 -1.91 -14.33
N CYS A 14 18.95 -2.07 -15.56
CA CYS A 14 18.48 -3.36 -16.07
C CYS A 14 19.58 -4.04 -16.87
N GLN A 15 20.54 -4.67 -16.16
CA GLN A 15 21.28 -5.89 -16.56
C GLN A 15 22.49 -6.09 -15.64
N LYS A 16 22.25 -6.54 -14.41
CA LYS A 16 23.30 -7.22 -13.62
C LYS A 16 22.73 -8.53 -13.08
N PRO A 17 23.26 -9.70 -13.49
CA PRO A 17 22.77 -11.02 -13.05
C PRO A 17 22.82 -11.20 -11.52
N HIS A 18 23.64 -10.41 -10.83
CA HIS A 18 23.79 -10.41 -9.37
C HIS A 18 22.56 -9.91 -8.58
N ILE A 19 21.77 -8.97 -9.11
CA ILE A 19 20.61 -8.42 -8.39
C ILE A 19 19.47 -9.45 -8.30
N ASN A 20 19.25 -10.20 -9.38
CA ASN A 20 18.24 -11.25 -9.40
C ASN A 20 18.61 -12.43 -8.50
N LEU A 21 19.90 -12.76 -8.41
CA LEU A 21 20.39 -13.80 -7.51
C LEU A 21 20.23 -13.37 -6.04
N LEU A 22 20.61 -12.13 -5.72
CA LEU A 22 20.47 -11.58 -4.38
C LEU A 22 19.01 -11.54 -3.95
N GLY A 23 18.09 -11.11 -4.83
CA GLY A 23 16.64 -11.14 -4.56
C GLY A 23 16.14 -12.54 -4.21
N ARG A 24 16.50 -13.56 -5.01
CA ARG A 24 16.10 -14.95 -4.74
C ARG A 24 16.65 -15.51 -3.44
N VAL A 25 17.91 -15.24 -3.11
CA VAL A 25 18.53 -15.70 -1.85
C VAL A 25 17.83 -15.03 -0.66
N THR A 26 17.52 -13.75 -0.82
CA THR A 26 16.81 -12.96 0.20
C THR A 26 15.43 -13.55 0.44
N ASP A 27 14.62 -13.74 -0.61
CA ASP A 27 13.27 -14.32 -0.51
C ASP A 27 13.27 -15.72 0.14
N GLN A 28 14.30 -16.53 -0.15
CA GLN A 28 14.41 -17.87 0.43
C GLN A 28 14.71 -17.83 1.93
N VAL A 29 15.70 -17.03 2.36
CA VAL A 29 15.99 -16.88 3.80
C VAL A 29 14.79 -16.28 4.52
N PHE A 30 14.07 -15.36 3.86
CA PHE A 30 12.86 -14.77 4.41
C PHE A 30 11.67 -15.75 4.55
N SER A 31 11.68 -16.84 3.79
CA SER A 31 10.63 -17.87 3.85
C SER A 31 10.92 -18.98 4.86
N GLU A 32 12.18 -19.19 5.24
CA GLU A 32 12.62 -20.33 6.05
C GLU A 32 12.81 -20.00 7.55
N SER A 33 12.85 -18.72 7.93
CA SER A 33 13.03 -18.33 9.34
C SER A 33 11.72 -17.97 10.04
N GLU A 34 11.46 -18.63 11.17
CA GLU A 34 10.24 -18.50 11.97
C GLU A 34 10.29 -17.30 12.96
N GLU A 35 11.49 -16.79 13.29
CA GLU A 35 11.70 -15.61 14.13
C GLU A 35 12.85 -14.73 13.58
N TRP A 36 12.61 -13.43 13.43
CA TRP A 36 13.50 -12.50 12.71
C TRP A 36 14.50 -11.81 13.65
N ASP A 37 15.68 -12.41 13.84
CA ASP A 37 16.84 -11.69 14.36
C ASP A 37 17.66 -11.10 13.20
N ILE A 38 17.77 -9.76 13.14
CA ILE A 38 18.32 -9.03 12.00
C ILE A 38 19.79 -9.37 11.78
N ASP A 39 20.55 -9.57 12.87
CA ASP A 39 21.97 -9.91 12.80
C ASP A 39 22.14 -11.33 12.22
N THR A 40 21.37 -12.30 12.71
CA THR A 40 21.37 -13.68 12.21
C THR A 40 20.92 -13.80 10.75
N VAL A 41 19.87 -13.05 10.36
CA VAL A 41 19.32 -13.07 8.99
C VAL A 41 20.30 -12.44 8.01
N SER A 42 20.94 -11.34 8.40
CA SER A 42 21.94 -10.67 7.57
C SER A 42 23.16 -11.56 7.32
N GLU A 43 23.65 -12.26 8.35
CA GLU A 43 24.77 -13.19 8.23
C GLU A 43 24.40 -14.42 7.36
N THR A 44 23.17 -14.91 7.49
CA THR A 44 22.65 -16.03 6.68
C THR A 44 22.54 -15.65 5.20
N ILE A 45 21.98 -14.47 4.88
CA ILE A 45 21.88 -13.99 3.50
C ILE A 45 23.28 -13.78 2.89
N ALA A 46 24.22 -13.22 3.66
CA ALA A 46 25.58 -13.01 3.19
C ALA A 46 26.29 -14.34 2.86
N SER A 47 26.17 -15.34 3.75
CA SER A 47 26.79 -16.66 3.55
C SER A 47 26.17 -17.44 2.39
N GLU A 48 24.84 -17.40 2.24
CA GLU A 48 24.13 -18.07 1.14
C GLU A 48 24.40 -17.40 -0.21
N TYR A 49 24.48 -16.08 -0.25
CA TYR A 49 24.85 -15.36 -1.45
C TYR A 49 26.30 -15.64 -1.85
N GLU A 50 27.24 -15.67 -0.90
CA GLU A 50 28.63 -16.06 -1.16
C GLU A 50 28.73 -17.51 -1.65
N ARG A 51 27.94 -18.44 -1.07
CA ARG A 51 27.86 -19.84 -1.52
C ARG A 51 27.33 -19.95 -2.96
N ALA A 52 26.23 -19.27 -3.26
CA ALA A 52 25.59 -19.31 -4.58
C ALA A 52 26.48 -18.68 -5.67
N THR A 53 27.18 -17.59 -5.33
CA THR A 53 28.14 -16.95 -6.24
C THR A 53 29.40 -17.79 -6.42
N ASN A 54 29.96 -18.41 -5.37
CA ASN A 54 31.08 -19.34 -5.54
C ASN A 54 30.73 -20.58 -6.37
N LEU A 55 29.49 -21.10 -6.25
CA LEU A 55 28.98 -22.20 -7.06
C LEU A 55 28.78 -21.80 -8.55
N SER A 56 28.27 -20.59 -8.79
CA SER A 56 28.11 -20.05 -10.16
C SER A 56 29.47 -19.78 -10.81
N ILE A 57 30.41 -19.22 -10.04
CA ILE A 57 31.78 -18.94 -10.49
C ILE A 57 32.54 -20.24 -10.80
N ASN A 58 32.36 -21.33 -10.04
CA ASN A 58 32.98 -22.62 -10.34
C ASN A 58 32.42 -23.30 -11.60
N LYS A 59 31.15 -23.05 -11.95
CA LYS A 59 30.56 -23.50 -13.23
C LYS A 59 31.07 -22.70 -14.43
N GLU A 60 31.40 -21.42 -14.22
CA GLU A 60 31.80 -20.49 -15.28
C GLU A 60 33.31 -20.53 -15.56
N LYS A 61 34.13 -20.97 -14.59
CA LYS A 61 35.60 -21.03 -14.68
C LYS A 61 36.20 -22.18 -15.51
N GLN A 62 35.42 -22.95 -16.27
CA GLN A 62 36.01 -23.89 -17.23
C GLN A 62 36.59 -23.21 -18.49
N ASN A 63 36.41 -21.89 -18.70
CA ASN A 63 36.98 -21.21 -19.86
C ASN A 63 37.61 -19.83 -19.54
N LEU A 64 38.90 -19.85 -19.17
CA LEU A 64 39.91 -18.76 -19.30
C LEU A 64 39.66 -17.42 -18.56
N PRO A 65 40.65 -16.50 -18.49
CA PRO A 65 41.58 -16.39 -17.38
C PRO A 65 41.30 -15.19 -16.45
N ILE A 66 41.72 -15.39 -15.20
CA ILE A 66 41.77 -14.50 -14.03
C ILE A 66 41.83 -12.99 -14.37
N GLU A 67 40.74 -12.28 -14.09
CA GLU A 67 40.73 -10.82 -13.91
C GLU A 67 40.50 -10.48 -12.42
N GLU A 68 41.22 -9.45 -11.98
CA GLU A 68 41.39 -8.96 -10.61
C GLU A 68 40.14 -9.02 -9.72
N LYS A 69 40.25 -9.76 -8.60
CA LYS A 69 39.41 -9.56 -7.41
C LYS A 69 39.63 -8.14 -6.90
N ARG A 70 38.73 -7.21 -7.26
CA ARG A 70 38.57 -5.98 -6.48
C ARG A 70 37.94 -6.37 -5.15
N THR A 71 38.77 -6.51 -4.13
CA THR A 71 38.34 -6.69 -2.74
C THR A 71 37.64 -5.40 -2.33
N ILE A 72 36.32 -5.41 -2.32
CA ILE A 72 35.50 -4.30 -1.84
C ILE A 72 35.87 -4.08 -0.37
N ASP A 73 36.40 -2.91 -0.05
CA ASP A 73 36.86 -2.58 1.29
C ASP A 73 35.66 -2.44 2.24
N VAL A 74 35.75 -3.05 3.42
CA VAL A 74 34.72 -3.02 4.47
C VAL A 74 34.36 -1.57 4.84
N LYS A 75 35.33 -0.66 4.71
CA LYS A 75 35.11 0.78 4.94
C LYS A 75 34.14 1.38 3.93
N GLU A 76 34.25 1.02 2.67
CA GLU A 76 33.35 1.48 1.61
C GLU A 76 31.93 0.99 1.88
N ILE A 77 31.76 -0.30 2.24
CA ILE A 77 30.47 -0.88 2.62
C ILE A 77 29.84 -0.11 3.79
N ARG A 78 30.64 0.27 4.80
CA ARG A 78 30.17 1.04 5.95
C ARG A 78 29.69 2.44 5.58
N GLU A 79 30.37 3.10 4.63
CA GLU A 79 29.97 4.41 4.12
C GLU A 79 28.67 4.33 3.32
N TRP A 80 28.51 3.28 2.48
CA TRP A 80 27.26 3.00 1.79
C TRP A 80 26.10 2.73 2.75
N LEU A 81 26.32 1.95 3.82
CA LEU A 81 25.32 1.69 4.85
C LEU A 81 24.92 2.96 5.61
N ASN A 82 25.90 3.78 6.01
CA ASN A 82 25.62 5.05 6.70
C ASN A 82 24.85 6.03 5.80
N PHE A 83 25.12 6.04 4.49
CA PHE A 83 24.36 6.83 3.53
C PHE A 83 22.90 6.37 3.44
N ILE A 84 22.67 5.06 3.37
CA ILE A 84 21.33 4.47 3.36
C ILE A 84 20.57 4.79 4.66
N ILE A 85 21.21 4.63 5.83
CA ILE A 85 20.64 4.96 7.15
C ILE A 85 20.28 6.45 7.22
N THR A 86 21.11 7.33 6.67
CA THR A 86 20.84 8.77 6.65
C THR A 86 19.63 9.10 5.79
N ILE A 87 19.50 8.51 4.60
CA ILE A 87 18.32 8.69 3.75
C ILE A 87 17.06 8.15 4.44
N ILE A 88 17.14 6.96 5.03
CA ILE A 88 16.03 6.37 5.80
C ILE A 88 15.65 7.27 6.97
N SER A 89 16.62 7.84 7.70
CA SER A 89 16.36 8.74 8.82
C SER A 89 15.74 10.06 8.40
N VAL A 90 16.09 10.57 7.21
CA VAL A 90 15.44 11.76 6.63
C VAL A 90 14.00 11.43 6.22
N VAL A 91 13.76 10.30 5.54
CA VAL A 91 12.42 9.86 5.15
C VAL A 91 11.54 9.59 6.40
N LEU A 92 12.06 8.86 7.38
CA LEU A 92 11.37 8.59 8.65
C LEU A 92 11.21 9.83 9.53
N GLY A 93 12.16 10.76 9.49
CA GLY A 93 12.07 12.06 10.17
C GLY A 93 10.95 12.94 9.60
N VAL A 94 10.68 12.83 8.29
CA VAL A 94 9.52 13.47 7.66
C VAL A 94 8.22 12.73 8.04
N THR A 95 8.21 11.40 8.16
CA THR A 95 7.00 10.67 8.57
C THR A 95 6.66 10.82 10.07
N ASN A 96 7.65 11.01 10.94
CA ASN A 96 7.45 11.21 12.38
C ASN A 96 7.07 12.64 12.75
N SER A 97 7.06 13.58 11.80
CA SER A 97 6.52 14.93 12.00
C SER A 97 4.99 14.97 12.02
N SER A 98 4.33 13.88 11.62
CA SER A 98 2.92 13.67 11.91
C SER A 98 2.83 12.91 13.23
N ALA A 99 2.84 13.65 14.33
CA ALA A 99 2.28 13.14 15.57
C ALA A 99 0.93 12.50 15.20
N THR A 100 0.81 11.18 15.33
CA THR A 100 -0.48 10.50 15.35
C THR A 100 -1.18 10.90 16.63
N THR A 101 -1.62 12.16 16.68
CA THR A 101 -2.82 12.50 17.41
C THR A 101 -3.88 11.53 16.91
N ILE A 102 -4.27 10.59 17.77
CA ILE A 102 -5.54 9.88 17.68
C ILE A 102 -6.60 10.97 17.82
N ASN A 103 -6.75 11.75 16.76
CA ASN A 103 -7.86 12.64 16.64
C ASN A 103 -9.03 11.71 16.42
N ASN A 104 -9.96 11.74 17.38
CA ASN A 104 -11.28 11.15 17.27
C ASN A 104 -12.08 11.90 16.18
N TYR A 105 -11.53 11.97 14.96
CA TYR A 105 -12.13 12.62 13.82
C TYR A 105 -13.13 11.65 13.24
N ASN A 106 -14.38 12.09 13.18
CA ASN A 106 -15.45 11.41 12.50
C ASN A 106 -15.06 11.21 11.02
N TYR A 107 -14.75 9.96 10.62
CA TYR A 107 -14.31 9.62 9.27
C TYR A 107 -15.36 9.99 8.23
N THR A 108 -16.64 9.80 8.58
CA THR A 108 -17.78 10.24 7.76
C THR A 108 -17.72 11.76 7.48
N GLN A 109 -17.33 12.56 8.47
CA GLN A 109 -17.19 14.01 8.31
C GLN A 109 -15.99 14.39 7.43
N GLN A 110 -14.86 13.69 7.56
CA GLN A 110 -13.70 13.90 6.70
C GLN A 110 -14.05 13.64 5.24
N VAL A 111 -14.68 12.50 4.95
CA VAL A 111 -15.12 12.15 3.59
C VAL A 111 -16.13 13.17 3.08
N ASN A 112 -17.10 13.56 3.90
CA ASN A 112 -18.05 14.60 3.52
C ASN A 112 -17.34 15.91 3.15
N ASN A 113 -16.38 16.37 3.96
CA ASN A 113 -15.63 17.59 3.69
C ASN A 113 -14.76 17.45 2.43
N TYR A 114 -14.17 16.27 2.18
CA TYR A 114 -13.40 16.02 0.97
C TYR A 114 -14.24 16.20 -0.29
N TYR A 115 -15.43 15.60 -0.36
CA TYR A 115 -16.29 15.74 -1.55
C TYR A 115 -16.89 17.14 -1.68
N ILE A 116 -17.36 17.74 -0.58
CA ILE A 116 -18.07 19.04 -0.65
C ILE A 116 -17.12 20.23 -0.73
N VAL A 117 -16.09 20.26 0.12
CA VAL A 117 -15.14 21.39 0.22
C VAL A 117 -13.92 21.15 -0.67
N GLY A 118 -13.36 19.94 -0.65
CA GLY A 118 -12.15 19.61 -1.41
C GLY A 118 -12.40 19.54 -2.92
N MET A 119 -13.45 18.81 -3.32
CA MET A 119 -13.80 18.61 -4.73
C MET A 119 -14.83 19.63 -5.25
N GLY A 120 -15.49 20.37 -4.36
CA GLY A 120 -16.48 21.39 -4.74
C GLY A 120 -17.83 20.84 -5.20
N TYR A 121 -18.16 19.57 -4.90
CA TYR A 121 -19.46 19.00 -5.26
C TYR A 121 -20.60 19.63 -4.44
N ASP A 122 -21.77 19.80 -5.07
CA ASP A 122 -22.98 20.18 -4.35
C ASP A 122 -23.54 18.99 -3.57
N ALA A 123 -23.72 19.18 -2.26
CA ALA A 123 -24.32 18.17 -1.38
C ALA A 123 -25.73 17.80 -1.84
N LYS A 124 -26.52 18.77 -2.34
CA LYS A 124 -27.88 18.50 -2.78
C LYS A 124 -27.91 17.66 -4.06
N GLU A 125 -27.00 17.92 -5.00
CA GLU A 125 -26.83 17.11 -6.20
C GLU A 125 -26.43 15.67 -5.87
N LEU A 126 -25.39 15.47 -5.03
CA LEU A 126 -24.98 14.13 -4.58
C LEU A 126 -26.11 13.38 -3.89
N ASN A 127 -26.88 14.08 -3.07
CA ASN A 127 -28.01 13.46 -2.38
C ASN A 127 -29.16 13.11 -3.33
N THR A 128 -29.39 13.91 -4.38
CA THR A 128 -30.40 13.71 -5.42
C THR A 128 -30.04 12.54 -6.33
N THR A 129 -28.76 12.40 -6.65
CA THR A 129 -28.18 11.25 -7.39
C THR A 129 -28.07 9.98 -6.54
N LYS A 130 -28.54 10.05 -5.28
CA LYS A 130 -28.65 8.96 -4.31
C LYS A 130 -27.32 8.43 -3.77
N TYR A 131 -26.26 9.24 -3.81
CA TYR A 131 -25.03 8.93 -3.08
C TYR A 131 -25.22 9.15 -1.59
N ARG A 132 -24.62 8.27 -0.79
CA ARG A 132 -24.61 8.32 0.67
C ARG A 132 -23.25 7.85 1.19
N ILE A 133 -22.94 8.22 2.43
CA ILE A 133 -21.72 7.81 3.12
C ILE A 133 -22.09 6.79 4.19
N VAL A 134 -21.34 5.69 4.27
CA VAL A 134 -21.44 4.73 5.37
C VAL A 134 -20.94 5.39 6.65
N ASN A 135 -21.78 5.44 7.68
CA ASN A 135 -21.51 6.23 8.89
C ASN A 135 -20.83 5.50 10.03
N ARG A 136 -20.61 4.19 9.86
CA ARG A 136 -19.85 3.29 10.74
C ARG A 136 -19.69 1.94 10.06
N GLU A 137 -18.79 1.12 10.56
CA GLU A 137 -18.61 -0.25 10.06
C GLU A 137 -19.96 -1.00 9.98
N SER A 138 -20.24 -1.54 8.79
CA SER A 138 -21.56 -2.04 8.44
C SER A 138 -21.50 -3.27 7.56
N ILE A 139 -22.41 -4.21 7.83
CA ILE A 139 -22.49 -5.47 7.10
C ILE A 139 -23.46 -5.32 5.93
N VAL A 140 -23.01 -5.70 4.74
CA VAL A 140 -23.81 -5.76 3.53
C VAL A 140 -24.24 -7.20 3.26
N ARG A 141 -25.49 -7.36 2.82
CA ARG A 141 -26.15 -8.66 2.71
C ARG A 141 -26.74 -8.89 1.33
N LEU A 142 -26.85 -10.16 0.94
CA LEU A 142 -27.46 -10.54 -0.34
C LEU A 142 -28.94 -10.18 -0.46
N LYS A 143 -29.69 -10.27 0.64
CA LYS A 143 -31.12 -9.94 0.71
C LYS A 143 -31.38 -8.92 1.82
N HIS A 144 -32.54 -8.28 1.76
CA HIS A 144 -33.04 -7.31 2.74
C HIS A 144 -33.49 -7.97 4.07
N ASP A 145 -32.66 -8.85 4.61
CA ASP A 145 -32.89 -9.66 5.81
C ASP A 145 -31.62 -9.73 6.66
N CYS A 146 -31.73 -9.63 7.99
CA CYS A 146 -30.60 -9.75 8.90
C CYS A 146 -30.03 -11.17 8.99
N HIS A 147 -30.77 -12.19 8.53
CA HIS A 147 -30.29 -13.57 8.47
C HIS A 147 -29.77 -13.97 7.08
N SER A 148 -29.81 -13.05 6.11
CA SER A 148 -29.20 -13.24 4.80
C SER A 148 -27.69 -13.43 4.90
N ILE A 149 -27.15 -14.17 3.93
CA ILE A 149 -25.70 -14.25 3.64
C ILE A 149 -25.09 -12.85 3.64
N VAL A 150 -23.95 -12.73 4.32
CA VAL A 150 -23.10 -11.56 4.34
C VAL A 150 -22.24 -11.56 3.08
N ILE A 151 -22.29 -10.48 2.32
CA ILE A 151 -21.44 -10.28 1.14
C ILE A 151 -20.11 -9.70 1.59
N GLU A 152 -20.16 -8.58 2.30
CA GLU A 152 -18.98 -7.79 2.63
C GLU A 152 -19.24 -6.94 3.88
N LYS A 153 -18.15 -6.48 4.51
CA LYS A 153 -18.18 -5.46 5.55
C LYS A 153 -17.65 -4.16 4.97
N LEU A 154 -18.45 -3.11 5.01
CA LEU A 154 -18.06 -1.78 4.58
C LEU A 154 -17.57 -0.96 5.78
N GLU A 155 -16.44 -0.30 5.59
CA GLU A 155 -15.85 0.60 6.56
C GLU A 155 -16.59 1.94 6.65
N GLU A 156 -16.38 2.65 7.76
CA GLU A 156 -16.87 4.02 7.90
C GLU A 156 -16.24 4.94 6.83
N GLY A 157 -17.04 5.80 6.24
CA GLY A 157 -16.59 6.74 5.22
C GLY A 157 -16.69 6.21 3.79
N LYS A 158 -16.97 4.92 3.56
CA LYS A 158 -17.19 4.41 2.20
C LYS A 158 -18.39 5.11 1.56
N VAL A 159 -18.22 5.61 0.35
CA VAL A 159 -19.29 6.21 -0.44
C VAL A 159 -20.00 5.13 -1.24
N VAL A 160 -21.34 5.13 -1.17
CA VAL A 160 -22.19 4.15 -1.82
C VAL A 160 -23.33 4.84 -2.55
N ARG A 161 -23.85 4.20 -3.60
CA ARG A 161 -25.01 4.70 -4.33
C ARG A 161 -26.24 3.84 -4.05
N ILE A 162 -27.36 4.45 -3.66
CA ILE A 162 -28.60 3.72 -3.44
C ILE A 162 -29.31 3.50 -4.78
N ILE A 163 -29.58 2.23 -5.10
CA ILE A 163 -30.36 1.85 -6.30
C ILE A 163 -31.82 1.59 -5.96
N ASP A 164 -32.11 0.91 -4.85
CA ASP A 164 -33.46 0.53 -4.46
C ASP A 164 -33.71 0.64 -2.94
N LYS A 165 -34.98 0.61 -2.54
CA LYS A 165 -35.43 0.72 -1.15
C LYS A 165 -36.48 -0.34 -0.82
N TYR A 166 -36.32 -0.97 0.34
CA TYR A 166 -37.34 -1.86 0.90
C TYR A 166 -37.44 -1.68 2.41
N LYS A 167 -38.53 -1.08 2.89
CA LYS A 167 -38.73 -0.73 4.32
C LYS A 167 -37.50 0.02 4.87
N LYS A 168 -36.80 -0.57 5.85
CA LYS A 168 -35.56 -0.04 6.47
C LYS A 168 -34.27 -0.37 5.72
N TRP A 169 -34.35 -1.14 4.64
CA TRP A 169 -33.21 -1.58 3.85
C TRP A 169 -33.05 -0.72 2.60
N ARG A 170 -31.80 -0.56 2.19
CA ARG A 170 -31.38 0.10 0.96
C ARG A 170 -30.51 -0.86 0.20
N GLN A 171 -30.80 -1.04 -1.08
CA GLN A 171 -29.90 -1.73 -1.96
C GLN A 171 -28.88 -0.71 -2.46
N ILE A 172 -27.60 -1.04 -2.32
CA ILE A 172 -26.48 -0.18 -2.62
C ILE A 172 -25.57 -0.82 -3.67
N ILE A 173 -24.90 0.04 -4.42
CA ILE A 173 -23.75 -0.29 -5.25
C ILE A 173 -22.53 0.43 -4.67
N TRP A 174 -21.40 -0.25 -4.63
CA TRP A 174 -20.09 0.31 -4.26
C TRP A 174 -19.00 -0.31 -5.12
N GLU A 175 -17.86 0.36 -5.19
CA GLU A 175 -16.66 -0.14 -5.85
C GLU A 175 -15.76 -0.81 -4.80
N ASN A 176 -15.32 -2.05 -5.07
CA ASN A 176 -14.38 -2.76 -4.20
C ASN A 176 -12.93 -2.28 -4.43
N GLU A 177 -11.95 -2.92 -3.80
CA GLU A 177 -10.52 -2.56 -3.95
C GLU A 177 -9.98 -2.84 -5.36
N ASP A 178 -10.60 -3.78 -6.08
CA ASP A 178 -10.24 -4.18 -7.44
C ASP A 178 -10.89 -3.29 -8.51
N GLY A 179 -11.69 -2.30 -8.12
CA GLY A 179 -12.43 -1.41 -9.04
C GLY A 179 -13.71 -2.01 -9.61
N GLU A 180 -14.18 -3.14 -9.07
CA GLU A 180 -15.40 -3.82 -9.49
C GLU A 180 -16.64 -3.29 -8.76
N GLU A 181 -17.73 -3.12 -9.50
CA GLU A 181 -19.03 -2.72 -8.94
C GLU A 181 -19.70 -3.90 -8.22
N CYS A 182 -19.72 -3.83 -6.89
CA CYS A 182 -20.40 -4.78 -6.02
C CYS A 182 -21.79 -4.25 -5.62
N MET A 183 -22.72 -5.17 -5.31
CA MET A 183 -24.09 -4.82 -4.93
C MET A 183 -24.60 -5.60 -3.72
N GLY A 184 -25.52 -5.00 -2.96
CA GLY A 184 -26.09 -5.65 -1.79
C GLY A 184 -27.00 -4.75 -0.96
N TRP A 185 -27.49 -5.27 0.15
CA TRP A 185 -28.46 -4.63 1.02
C TRP A 185 -27.84 -4.21 2.35
N ILE A 186 -28.08 -2.96 2.73
CA ILE A 186 -27.66 -2.34 3.99
C ILE A 186 -28.84 -1.68 4.69
N GLN A 187 -28.77 -1.53 6.01
CA GLN A 187 -29.80 -0.84 6.77
C GLN A 187 -29.64 0.68 6.67
N ASN A 188 -30.74 1.40 6.43
CA ASN A 188 -30.73 2.85 6.15
C ASN A 188 -30.07 3.69 7.24
N TYR A 189 -30.17 3.31 8.52
CA TYR A 189 -29.58 4.09 9.63
C TYR A 189 -28.03 4.02 9.67
N ARG A 190 -27.43 3.15 8.86
CA ARG A 190 -25.97 3.07 8.64
C ARG A 190 -25.48 4.02 7.56
N LEU A 191 -26.39 4.72 6.89
CA LEU A 191 -26.08 5.66 5.82
C LEU A 191 -26.38 7.08 6.28
N THR A 192 -25.51 8.01 5.89
CA THR A 192 -25.65 9.44 6.15
C THR A 192 -25.62 10.22 4.83
N GLU A 193 -26.41 11.28 4.78
CA GLU A 193 -26.47 12.20 3.63
C GLU A 193 -25.28 13.17 3.63
N PHE A 194 -24.87 13.61 2.44
CA PHE A 194 -23.89 14.68 2.31
C PHE A 194 -24.47 16.00 2.84
N LYS A 195 -23.64 16.79 3.52
CA LYS A 195 -24.05 18.05 4.14
C LYS A 195 -22.98 19.11 3.96
N VAL A 196 -23.40 20.35 3.74
CA VAL A 196 -22.46 21.48 3.75
C VAL A 196 -21.91 21.65 5.16
N PRO A 197 -20.58 21.64 5.35
CA PRO A 197 -19.98 21.88 6.65
C PRO A 197 -20.39 23.28 7.13
N ARG A 198 -20.86 23.38 8.37
CA ARG A 198 -21.11 24.70 8.96
C ARG A 198 -19.76 25.31 9.31
N ASN A 199 -19.46 26.48 8.73
CA ASN A 199 -18.37 27.31 9.23
C ASN A 199 -18.70 27.64 10.70
N LYS A 200 -17.83 27.22 11.61
CA LYS A 200 -17.83 27.69 13.00
C LYS A 200 -16.91 28.89 13.11
#